data_AF-A0A944RGF4-F1
#
_entry.id   AF-A0A944RGF4-F1
#
_cell.length_a   1.000
_cell.length_b   1.000
_cell.length_c   1.000
_cell.angle_alpha   90.00
_cell.angle_beta   90.00
_cell.angle_gamma   90.00
#
_symmetry.space_group_name_H-M   'P 1'
#
loop_
_entity.id
_entity.type
_entity.pdbx_description
1 polymer ?
#
loop_
_entity_poly.entity_id
_entity_poly.type
_entity_poly.pdbx_seq_one_letter_code
_entity_poly.pdbx_strand_id
1 'polypeptide(L)'
;IEPRTLMSFEDEIITLADDAEPSEDLTLNLLFTWALPPLANSPDLLLLATELAGLSGPDLPTQVSAIDSFADVTDAPQRSLGVVARLEIPFAVLYRGDESNGMCDAFEQCRAVSEYLLDQAPAWLGSD
;
A
#
# COMPACT_ATOMS: atom_id res chain seq x y z
N ILE A 1 -5.51 9.75 -7.71
CA ILE A 1 -6.06 9.36 -9.04
C ILE A 1 -5.31 10.15 -10.09
N GLU A 2 -4.75 9.49 -11.10
CA GLU A 2 -4.04 10.17 -12.19
C GLU A 2 -5.08 10.78 -13.16
N PRO A 3 -5.06 12.12 -13.40
CA PRO A 3 -6.08 12.77 -14.22
C PRO A 3 -6.15 12.26 -15.66
N ARG A 4 -5.00 11.89 -16.24
CA ARG A 4 -4.92 11.41 -17.63
C ARG A 4 -5.61 10.06 -17.79
N THR A 5 -5.40 9.15 -16.85
CA THR A 5 -6.02 7.82 -16.84
C THR A 5 -7.54 7.93 -16.71
N LEU A 6 -8.03 8.84 -15.86
CA LEU A 6 -9.46 9.09 -15.70
C LEU A 6 -10.08 9.69 -16.97
N MET A 7 -9.41 10.65 -17.62
CA MET A 7 -9.87 11.20 -18.90
C MET A 7 -9.91 10.13 -20.01
N SER A 8 -8.89 9.26 -20.08
CA SER A 8 -8.88 8.15 -21.04
C SER A 8 -10.03 7.16 -20.81
N PHE A 9 -10.40 6.92 -19.55
CA PHE A 9 -11.55 6.07 -19.22
C PHE A 9 -12.89 6.75 -19.57
N GLU A 10 -13.01 8.06 -19.34
CA GLU A 10 -14.17 8.84 -19.78
C GLU A 10 -14.34 8.79 -21.30
N ASP A 11 -13.26 9.00 -22.05
CA ASP A 11 -13.25 8.90 -23.52
C ASP A 11 -13.69 7.51 -23.99
N GLU A 12 -13.21 6.46 -23.33
CA GLU A 12 -13.60 5.07 -23.63
C GLU A 12 -15.10 4.85 -23.46
N ILE A 13 -15.66 5.24 -22.30
CA ILE A 13 -17.10 5.11 -22.02
C ILE A 13 -17.94 5.86 -23.05
N ILE A 14 -17.54 7.07 -23.45
CA ILE A 14 -18.28 7.87 -24.43
C ILE A 14 -18.35 7.20 -25.80
N THR A 15 -17.32 6.43 -26.17
CA THR A 15 -17.24 5.72 -27.46
C THR A 15 -17.89 4.34 -27.44
N LEU A 16 -18.29 3.87 -26.27
CA LEU A 16 -18.83 2.53 -26.06
C LEU A 16 -20.25 2.41 -26.61
N ALA A 17 -20.59 1.24 -27.15
CA ALA A 17 -21.98 0.94 -27.50
C ALA A 17 -22.81 0.71 -26.24
N ASP A 18 -24.13 0.96 -26.30
CA ASP A 18 -25.04 0.89 -25.14
C ASP A 18 -25.04 -0.47 -24.40
N ASP A 19 -24.65 -1.56 -25.08
CA ASP A 19 -24.62 -2.93 -24.57
C ASP A 19 -23.20 -3.49 -24.36
N ALA A 20 -22.17 -2.68 -24.60
CA ALA A 20 -20.78 -3.09 -24.44
C ALA A 20 -20.25 -2.74 -23.04
N GLU A 21 -19.24 -3.49 -22.57
CA GLU A 21 -18.55 -3.22 -21.30
C GLU A 21 -17.21 -2.53 -21.54
N PRO A 22 -16.80 -1.59 -20.67
CA PRO A 22 -15.49 -0.96 -20.76
C PRO A 22 -14.39 -1.97 -20.40
N SER A 23 -13.19 -1.73 -20.92
CA SER A 23 -11.98 -2.52 -20.66
C SER A 23 -11.51 -2.41 -19.20
N GLU A 24 -10.80 -3.44 -18.76
CA GLU A 24 -10.19 -3.49 -17.42
C GLU A 24 -8.73 -2.99 -17.41
N ASP A 25 -8.24 -2.44 -18.54
CA ASP A 25 -6.85 -2.02 -18.71
C ASP A 25 -6.50 -0.76 -17.93
N LEU A 26 -7.48 0.13 -17.71
CA LEU A 26 -7.31 1.37 -16.96
C LEU A 26 -7.62 1.11 -15.48
N THR A 27 -6.61 1.29 -14.63
CA THR A 27 -6.71 0.99 -13.20
C THR A 27 -6.54 2.21 -12.31
N LEU A 28 -7.24 2.18 -11.18
CA LEU A 28 -7.03 3.03 -10.02
C LEU A 28 -6.05 2.34 -9.06
N ASN A 29 -4.96 3.01 -8.74
CA ASN A 29 -4.02 2.55 -7.72
C ASN A 29 -4.38 3.15 -6.36
N LEU A 30 -4.80 2.31 -5.43
CA LEU A 30 -4.89 2.65 -4.01
C LEU A 30 -3.56 2.30 -3.33
N LEU A 31 -2.97 3.29 -2.67
CA LEU A 31 -1.72 3.16 -1.95
C LEU A 31 -1.98 3.33 -0.46
N PHE A 32 -1.51 2.36 0.31
CA PHE A 32 -1.51 2.39 1.76
C PHE A 32 -0.07 2.53 2.23
N THR A 33 0.23 3.58 2.98
CA THR A 33 1.60 3.94 3.35
C THR A 33 1.70 4.05 4.87
N TRP A 34 2.65 3.31 5.44
CA TRP A 34 3.06 3.47 6.82
C TRP A 34 4.49 3.99 6.87
N ALA A 35 4.68 5.05 7.64
CA ALA A 35 6.00 5.63 7.88
C ALA A 35 6.26 5.58 9.38
N LEU A 36 7.30 4.83 9.78
CA LEU A 36 7.73 4.76 11.15
C LEU A 36 8.82 5.83 11.39
N PRO A 37 8.86 6.42 12.61
CA PRO A 37 9.96 7.31 12.97
C PRO A 37 11.28 6.52 13.07
N PRO A 38 12.42 7.20 13.28
CA PRO A 38 13.69 6.53 13.52
C PRO A 38 13.59 5.48 14.62
N LEU A 39 14.06 4.26 14.33
CA LEU A 39 13.96 3.10 15.19
C LEU A 39 15.29 2.86 15.91
N ALA A 40 15.25 2.78 17.24
CA ALA A 40 16.43 2.43 18.05
C ALA A 40 16.83 0.96 17.84
N ASN A 41 15.85 0.07 17.73
CA ASN A 41 16.02 -1.37 17.52
C ASN A 41 15.33 -1.79 16.22
N SER A 42 15.93 -1.46 15.08
CA SER A 42 15.35 -1.78 13.77
C SER A 42 15.18 -3.30 13.56
N PRO A 43 14.03 -3.76 13.03
CA PRO A 43 13.79 -5.18 12.77
C PRO A 43 14.62 -5.73 11.61
N ASP A 44 14.68 -7.06 11.51
CA ASP A 44 15.13 -7.72 10.28
C ASP A 44 14.09 -7.51 9.16
N LEU A 45 14.52 -6.91 8.04
CA LEU A 45 13.62 -6.52 6.97
C LEU A 45 13.04 -7.71 6.19
N LEU A 46 13.79 -8.82 6.08
CA LEU A 46 13.31 -9.99 5.37
C LEU A 46 12.25 -10.71 6.20
N LEU A 47 12.48 -10.80 7.52
CA LEU A 47 11.48 -11.31 8.44
C LEU A 47 10.21 -10.46 8.41
N LEU A 48 10.35 -9.13 8.57
CA LEU A 48 9.21 -8.21 8.56
C LEU A 48 8.44 -8.28 7.24
N ALA A 49 9.12 -8.29 6.09
CA ALA A 49 8.46 -8.42 4.79
C ALA A 49 7.67 -9.74 4.68
N THR A 50 8.20 -10.83 5.23
CA THR A 50 7.54 -12.14 5.23
C THR A 50 6.30 -12.16 6.13
N GLU A 51 6.40 -11.58 7.33
CA GLU A 51 5.28 -11.47 8.26
C GLU A 51 4.15 -10.61 7.69
N LEU A 52 4.50 -9.45 7.11
CA LEU A 52 3.54 -8.56 6.47
C LEU A 52 2.88 -9.21 5.25
N ALA A 53 3.62 -9.95 4.43
CA ALA A 53 3.05 -10.71 3.32
C ALA A 53 2.04 -11.77 3.80
N GLY A 54 2.26 -12.37 4.97
CA GLY A 54 1.32 -13.29 5.60
C GLY A 54 0.01 -12.62 6.06
N LEU A 55 0.08 -11.35 6.44
CA LEU A 55 -1.09 -10.55 6.85
C LEU A 55 -1.86 -9.96 5.67
N SER A 56 -1.13 -9.42 4.69
CA SER A 56 -1.73 -8.74 3.54
C SER A 56 -2.22 -9.71 2.47
N GLY A 57 -1.70 -10.94 2.44
CA GLY A 57 -2.06 -11.92 1.44
C GLY A 57 -1.58 -11.56 0.02
N PRO A 58 -1.93 -12.39 -0.97
CA PRO A 58 -1.46 -12.22 -2.35
C PRO A 58 -2.11 -11.04 -3.08
N ASP A 59 -3.32 -10.67 -2.68
CA ASP A 59 -4.14 -9.66 -3.36
C ASP A 59 -3.77 -8.21 -2.97
N LEU A 60 -3.02 -8.06 -1.87
CA LEU A 60 -2.47 -6.79 -1.42
C LEU A 60 -0.94 -6.91 -1.24
N PRO A 61 -0.16 -6.82 -2.33
CA PRO A 61 1.29 -6.87 -2.26
C PRO A 61 1.85 -5.77 -1.36
N THR A 62 2.59 -6.17 -0.31
CA THR A 62 3.18 -5.27 0.67
C THR A 62 4.70 -5.22 0.53
N GLN A 63 5.26 -4.02 0.48
CA GLN A 63 6.67 -3.74 0.35
C GLN A 63 7.21 -3.08 1.62
N VAL A 64 8.45 -3.42 1.97
CA VAL A 64 9.15 -2.86 3.13
C VAL A 64 10.46 -2.24 2.65
N SER A 65 10.77 -1.07 3.16
CA SER A 65 12.00 -0.34 2.91
C SER A 65 12.55 0.27 4.19
N ALA A 66 13.87 0.46 4.25
CA ALA A 66 14.52 1.18 5.31
C ALA A 66 15.46 2.24 4.74
N ILE A 67 15.56 3.36 5.42
CA ILE A 67 16.41 4.49 5.04
C ILE A 67 17.26 4.87 6.24
N ASP A 68 18.56 4.94 6.04
CA ASP A 68 19.49 5.51 7.02
C ASP A 68 19.73 6.99 6.70
N SER A 69 19.56 7.85 7.69
CA SER A 69 19.88 9.27 7.61
C SER A 69 20.94 9.65 8.65
N PHE A 70 21.72 10.69 8.35
CA PHE A 70 22.78 11.22 9.21
C PHE A 70 22.55 12.72 9.35
N ALA A 71 22.38 13.21 10.58
CA ALA A 71 22.19 14.64 10.83
C ALA A 71 23.50 15.41 10.61
N ASP A 72 24.61 14.86 11.11
CA ASP A 72 25.98 15.26 10.77
C ASP A 72 26.83 14.06 10.34
N VAL A 73 27.96 14.28 9.67
CA VAL A 73 28.84 13.24 9.11
C VAL A 73 29.43 12.34 10.22
N THR A 74 29.53 12.87 11.44
CA THR A 74 30.05 12.13 12.60
C THR A 74 28.99 11.41 13.41
N ASP A 75 27.70 11.63 13.12
CA ASP A 75 26.62 11.06 13.90
C ASP A 75 26.39 9.59 13.57
N ALA A 76 25.76 8.88 14.52
CA ALA A 76 25.25 7.55 14.27
C ALA A 76 24.06 7.59 13.28
N PRO A 77 23.88 6.55 12.44
CA PRO A 77 22.76 6.49 11.51
C PRO A 77 21.43 6.43 12.26
N GLN A 78 20.44 7.18 11.78
CA GLN A 78 19.05 7.08 12.16
C GLN A 78 18.30 6.28 11.11
N ARG A 79 17.81 5.09 11.47
CA ARG A 79 17.11 4.19 10.55
C ARG A 79 15.60 4.37 10.66
N SER A 80 14.97 4.81 9.58
CA SER A 80 13.50 4.87 9.45
C SER A 80 12.98 3.75 8.56
N LEU A 81 11.76 3.31 8.82
CA LEU A 81 11.12 2.23 8.07
C LEU A 81 9.88 2.75 7.31
N GLY A 82 9.76 2.35 6.06
CA GLY A 82 8.60 2.62 5.21
C GLY A 82 7.96 1.33 4.73
N VAL A 83 6.65 1.19 4.92
CA VAL A 83 5.84 0.10 4.38
C VAL A 83 4.86 0.67 3.38
N VAL A 84 4.72 0.03 2.22
CA VAL A 84 3.76 0.43 1.18
C VAL A 84 3.02 -0.80 0.68
N ALA A 85 1.70 -0.75 0.68
CA ALA A 85 0.85 -1.72 0.01
C ALA A 85 0.12 -1.06 -1.16
N ARG A 86 -0.08 -1.83 -2.24
CA ARG A 86 -0.78 -1.35 -3.45
C ARG A 86 -1.92 -2.29 -3.82
N LEU A 87 -3.10 -1.73 -4.01
CA LEU A 87 -4.22 -2.39 -4.65
C LEU A 87 -4.50 -1.69 -5.99
N GLU A 88 -4.57 -2.47 -7.07
CA GLU A 88 -4.93 -1.97 -8.41
C GLU A 88 -6.37 -2.39 -8.71
N ILE A 89 -7.25 -1.42 -8.92
CA ILE A 89 -8.68 -1.66 -9.16
C ILE A 89 -9.03 -1.17 -10.57
N PRO A 90 -9.51 -2.03 -11.49
CA PRO A 90 -9.98 -1.57 -12.80
C PRO A 90 -11.13 -0.57 -12.68
N PHE A 91 -11.07 0.51 -13.47
CA PHE A 91 -12.16 1.50 -13.48
C PHE A 91 -13.48 0.91 -13.97
N ALA A 92 -13.44 -0.09 -14.86
CA ALA A 92 -14.63 -0.84 -15.28
C ALA A 92 -15.37 -1.49 -14.11
N VAL A 93 -14.64 -2.07 -13.14
CA VAL A 93 -15.22 -2.69 -11.94
C VAL A 93 -15.91 -1.63 -11.07
N LEU A 94 -15.27 -0.48 -10.88
CA LEU A 94 -15.84 0.66 -10.14
C LEU A 94 -17.07 1.23 -10.84
N TYR A 95 -17.04 1.32 -12.17
CA TYR A 95 -18.14 1.80 -12.99
C TYR A 95 -19.37 0.89 -12.90
N ARG A 96 -19.16 -0.44 -12.92
CA ARG A 96 -20.25 -1.42 -12.73
C ARG A 96 -20.86 -1.37 -11.32
N GLY A 97 -20.18 -0.76 -10.35
CA GLY A 97 -20.62 -0.72 -8.95
C GLY A 97 -20.54 -2.09 -8.27
N ASP A 98 -19.63 -2.95 -8.72
CA ASP A 98 -19.46 -4.27 -8.11
C ASP A 98 -18.83 -4.13 -6.71
N GLU A 99 -19.51 -4.67 -5.71
CA GLU A 99 -19.03 -4.72 -4.32
C GLU A 99 -17.86 -5.71 -4.16
N SER A 100 -17.65 -6.61 -5.14
CA SER A 100 -16.60 -7.64 -5.16
C SER A 100 -15.25 -7.12 -5.67
N ASN A 101 -14.98 -5.82 -5.57
CA ASN A 101 -13.81 -5.15 -6.11
C ASN A 101 -12.53 -5.27 -5.24
N GLY A 102 -12.55 -6.12 -4.21
CA GLY A 102 -11.43 -6.39 -3.30
C GLY A 102 -11.10 -5.25 -2.33
N MET A 103 -11.77 -4.11 -2.40
CA MET A 103 -11.44 -2.94 -1.59
C MET A 103 -11.74 -3.15 -0.10
N CYS A 104 -12.85 -3.83 0.24
CA CYS A 104 -13.17 -4.18 1.62
C CYS A 104 -12.12 -5.12 2.24
N ASP A 105 -11.71 -6.15 1.50
CA ASP A 105 -10.67 -7.08 1.95
C ASP A 105 -9.34 -6.36 2.14
N ALA A 106 -8.98 -5.48 1.21
CA ALA A 106 -7.77 -4.68 1.33
C ALA A 106 -7.80 -3.74 2.54
N PHE A 107 -8.95 -3.15 2.90
CA PHE A 107 -9.05 -2.34 4.12
C PHE A 107 -8.88 -3.17 5.39
N GLU A 108 -9.43 -4.39 5.44
CA GLU A 108 -9.24 -5.30 6.58
C GLU A 108 -7.78 -5.77 6.68
N GLN A 109 -7.16 -6.11 5.55
CA GLN A 109 -5.73 -6.45 5.49
C GLN A 109 -4.84 -5.27 5.93
N CYS A 110 -5.15 -4.05 5.49
CA CYS A 110 -4.44 -2.84 5.92
C CYS A 110 -4.61 -2.57 7.41
N ARG A 111 -5.80 -2.84 7.96
CA ARG A 111 -6.04 -2.78 9.40
C ARG A 111 -5.15 -3.79 10.13
N ALA A 112 -5.08 -5.04 9.69
CA ALA A 112 -4.22 -6.06 10.28
C ALA A 112 -2.73 -5.67 10.23
N VAL A 113 -2.26 -5.13 9.11
CA VAL A 113 -0.90 -4.59 8.98
C VAL A 113 -0.66 -3.43 9.97
N SER A 114 -1.63 -2.52 10.10
CA SER A 114 -1.53 -1.39 11.03
C SER A 114 -1.44 -1.84 12.48
N GLU A 115 -2.29 -2.80 12.88
CA GLU A 115 -2.29 -3.38 14.23
C GLU A 115 -0.96 -4.09 14.52
N TYR A 116 -0.48 -4.89 13.56
CA TYR A 116 0.82 -5.55 13.69
C TYR A 116 1.96 -4.55 13.89
N LEU A 117 2.04 -3.49 13.08
CA LEU A 117 3.09 -2.48 13.20
C LEU A 117 3.01 -1.73 14.53
N LEU A 118 1.80 -1.45 15.04
CA LEU A 118 1.59 -0.83 16.34
C LEU A 118 2.01 -1.75 17.49
N ASP A 119 1.72 -3.05 17.40
CA ASP A 119 2.12 -4.03 18.40
C ASP A 119 3.64 -4.21 18.49
N GLN A 120 4.35 -4.09 17.35
CA GLN A 120 5.81 -4.18 17.30
C GLN A 120 6.50 -2.86 17.67
N ALA A 121 5.83 -1.71 17.51
CA ALA A 121 6.43 -0.39 17.71
C ALA A 121 7.17 -0.22 19.06
N PRO A 122 6.65 -0.68 20.22
CA PRO A 122 7.36 -0.57 21.50
C PRO A 122 8.73 -1.26 21.51
N ALA A 123 8.86 -2.39 20.82
CA ALA A 123 10.13 -3.11 20.75
C ALA A 123 11.15 -2.36 19.89
N TRP A 124 10.70 -1.71 18.81
CA TRP A 124 11.57 -1.03 17.85
C TRP A 124 11.94 0.40 18.23
N LEU A 125 11.03 1.13 18.87
CA LEU A 125 11.28 2.51 19.32
C LEU A 125 12.21 2.55 20.53
N GLY A 126 12.30 1.45 21.30
CA GLY A 126 12.98 1.43 22.59
C GLY A 126 12.05 1.97 23.69
N SER A 127 12.24 1.50 24.91
CA SER A 127 11.63 2.12 26.09
C SER A 127 12.33 3.45 26.36
N ASP A 128 11.55 4.53 26.55
CA ASP A 128 12.03 5.76 27.21
C ASP A 128 12.76 5.45 28.53
#